data_AF-A0A9X8IZE7-F1
#
_entry.id   AF-A0A9X8IZE7-F1
#
_cell.length_a   1.000
_cell.length_b   1.000
_cell.length_c   1.000
_cell.angle_alpha   90.00
_cell.angle_beta   90.00
_cell.angle_gamma   90.00
#
_symmetry.space_group_name_H-M   'P 1'
#
loop_
_entity.id
_entity.type
_entity.pdbx_description
1 polymer ?
#
loop_
_entity_poly.entity_id
_entity_poly.type
_entity_poly.pdbx_seq_one_letter_code
_entity_poly.pdbx_strand_id
1 'polypeptide(L)'
;MNQVLRKSKKKMMYLVGSLLISLSMFLTTSFAATEGAVKSVTNSTYTGIAADINLPKSVVVKDGYVNWYLGIGASKVEGGISKTPSGYKVFLNSGYNESGQNSKYWNTQYDASIKDGDRVNLKIVNNGNGTVTMYVNGNPRYANQPVYGSFSQYEPVKMVQGVEDTGRNSFSQASFSNVLLRTDISGATYKSWNGSISSSFSRHGTYGNNFTVYSQIPLSASLR
;
A
#
# COMPACT_ATOMS: atom_id res chain seq x y z
N MET A 1 47.33 65.90 -48.60
CA MET A 1 47.64 64.46 -48.57
C MET A 1 46.33 63.72 -48.34
N ASN A 2 45.73 63.20 -49.42
CA ASN A 2 45.78 61.78 -49.86
C ASN A 2 45.04 60.89 -48.85
N GLN A 3 44.02 60.09 -49.18
CA GLN A 3 43.60 59.56 -50.46
C GLN A 3 42.15 59.04 -50.33
N VAL A 4 41.43 59.12 -51.44
CA VAL A 4 40.10 58.53 -51.67
C VAL A 4 40.14 57.01 -51.49
N LEU A 5 39.17 56.43 -50.79
CA LEU A 5 38.83 55.01 -50.87
C LEU A 5 37.34 54.85 -51.24
N ARG A 6 37.09 54.73 -52.55
CA ARG A 6 35.87 54.17 -53.13
C ARG A 6 36.17 52.72 -53.54
N LYS A 7 35.49 51.74 -52.95
CA LYS A 7 35.10 50.44 -53.54
C LYS A 7 33.89 49.94 -52.74
N SER A 8 32.67 50.05 -53.27
CA SER A 8 32.00 49.07 -54.14
C SER A 8 31.29 47.95 -53.35
N LYS A 9 29.97 48.13 -53.23
CA LYS A 9 28.87 47.14 -53.25
C LYS A 9 29.17 45.72 -52.76
N LYS A 10 28.55 45.34 -51.65
CA LYS A 10 27.76 44.10 -51.53
C LYS A 10 26.66 44.31 -50.50
N LYS A 11 25.41 44.28 -50.98
CA LYS A 11 24.22 44.11 -50.14
C LYS A 11 24.35 42.76 -49.46
N MET A 12 24.22 42.70 -48.14
CA MET A 12 23.85 41.47 -47.46
C MET A 12 22.98 41.83 -46.27
N MET A 13 21.67 41.81 -46.53
CA MET A 13 20.64 41.64 -45.51
C MET A 13 21.03 40.41 -44.68
N TYR A 14 21.19 40.56 -43.38
CA TYR A 14 20.93 39.46 -42.47
C TYR A 14 19.87 39.90 -41.46
N LEU A 15 18.79 39.15 -41.59
CA LEU A 15 17.51 39.22 -40.91
C LEU A 15 17.72 39.03 -39.42
N VAL A 16 16.99 39.83 -38.63
CA VAL A 16 16.80 39.65 -37.19
C VAL A 16 16.15 38.28 -36.98
N GLY A 17 16.96 37.29 -36.57
CA GLY A 17 16.51 35.96 -36.19
C GLY A 17 16.44 35.86 -34.69
N SER A 18 15.28 36.15 -34.13
CA SER A 18 14.91 35.87 -32.74
C SER A 18 15.25 34.43 -32.37
N LEU A 19 16.15 34.24 -31.41
CA LEU A 19 16.41 32.96 -30.77
C LEU A 19 15.20 32.60 -29.90
N LEU A 20 14.23 31.89 -30.49
CA LEU A 20 13.14 31.24 -29.78
C LEU A 20 13.74 30.11 -28.94
N ILE A 21 13.89 30.36 -27.65
CA ILE A 21 14.04 29.30 -26.65
C ILE A 21 12.72 28.55 -26.65
N SER A 22 12.63 27.45 -27.41
CA SER A 22 11.54 26.49 -27.28
C SER A 22 11.72 25.76 -25.95
N LEU A 23 11.21 26.37 -24.88
CA LEU A 23 10.97 25.70 -23.61
C LEU A 23 9.91 24.63 -23.89
N SER A 24 10.34 23.40 -24.15
CA SER A 24 9.44 22.26 -24.24
C SER A 24 8.78 22.09 -22.88
N MET A 25 7.57 22.64 -22.75
CA MET A 25 6.68 22.32 -21.64
C MET A 25 6.35 20.84 -21.74
N PHE A 26 7.10 20.01 -21.02
CA PHE A 26 6.64 18.69 -20.65
C PHE A 26 5.40 18.91 -19.79
N LEU A 27 4.22 18.76 -20.40
CA LEU A 27 2.99 18.52 -19.69
C LEU A 27 3.18 17.23 -18.89
N THR A 28 3.63 17.35 -17.64
CA THR A 28 3.47 16.28 -16.67
C THR A 28 2.00 16.21 -16.37
N THR A 29 1.26 15.38 -17.12
CA THR A 29 -0.07 14.95 -16.69
C THR A 29 0.12 14.23 -15.36
N SER A 30 -0.14 14.90 -14.25
CA SER A 30 -0.28 14.25 -12.96
C SER A 30 -1.52 13.37 -13.07
N PHE A 31 -1.33 12.10 -13.39
CA PHE A 31 -2.39 11.13 -13.21
C PHE A 31 -2.69 11.06 -11.71
N ALA A 32 -3.92 11.39 -11.32
CA ALA A 32 -4.35 11.24 -9.95
C ALA A 32 -4.24 9.76 -9.58
N ALA A 33 -3.57 9.44 -8.48
CA ALA A 33 -3.55 8.08 -7.95
C ALA A 33 -4.99 7.65 -7.62
N THR A 34 -5.30 6.42 -7.97
CA THR A 34 -6.62 5.81 -7.83
C THR A 34 -6.47 4.49 -7.10
N GLU A 35 -7.42 4.18 -6.22
CA GLU A 35 -7.36 2.99 -5.37
C GLU A 35 -8.24 1.84 -5.89
N GLY A 36 -7.89 0.62 -5.51
CA GLY A 36 -8.74 -0.54 -5.64
C GLY A 36 -8.40 -1.58 -4.58
N ALA A 37 -9.40 -2.24 -4.00
CA ALA A 37 -9.15 -3.27 -2.99
C ALA A 37 -10.24 -4.35 -2.96
N VAL A 38 -9.84 -5.53 -2.48
CA VAL A 38 -10.75 -6.58 -2.01
C VAL A 38 -10.52 -6.81 -0.53
N LYS A 39 -11.62 -6.85 0.23
CA LYS A 39 -11.61 -6.86 1.69
C LYS A 39 -12.57 -7.91 2.21
N SER A 40 -12.12 -8.67 3.20
CA SER A 40 -12.97 -9.52 4.04
C SER A 40 -12.86 -9.02 5.48
N VAL A 41 -13.99 -8.80 6.15
CA VAL A 41 -14.05 -8.30 7.55
C VAL A 41 -14.91 -9.21 8.39
N THR A 42 -14.47 -9.55 9.59
CA THR A 42 -15.30 -10.30 10.54
C THR A 42 -16.49 -9.47 10.99
N ASN A 43 -17.66 -10.08 11.14
CA ASN A 43 -18.81 -9.41 11.77
C ASN A 43 -18.75 -9.46 13.30
N SER A 44 -17.95 -10.39 13.86
CA SER A 44 -17.60 -10.45 15.28
C SER A 44 -16.31 -9.68 15.58
N THR A 45 -16.05 -9.44 16.86
CA THR A 45 -14.91 -8.67 17.35
C THR A 45 -13.82 -9.56 17.96
N TYR A 46 -12.57 -9.12 17.84
CA TYR A 46 -11.37 -9.85 18.25
C TYR A 46 -10.32 -8.88 18.79
N THR A 47 -9.31 -9.43 19.45
CA THR A 47 -8.18 -8.67 20.01
C THR A 47 -6.96 -8.70 19.08
N GLY A 48 -7.06 -9.36 17.92
CA GLY A 48 -5.97 -9.48 16.97
C GLY A 48 -6.23 -10.50 15.88
N ILE A 49 -5.35 -10.50 14.89
CA ILE A 49 -5.38 -11.41 13.75
C ILE A 49 -3.95 -11.79 13.36
N ALA A 50 -3.76 -13.04 12.98
CA ALA A 50 -2.54 -13.55 12.37
C ALA A 50 -2.88 -14.31 11.10
N ALA A 51 -2.00 -14.28 10.11
CA ALA A 51 -2.14 -15.05 8.89
C ALA A 51 -0.77 -15.23 8.22
N ASP A 52 -0.64 -16.30 7.45
CA ASP A 52 0.42 -16.41 6.47
C ASP A 52 -0.03 -15.83 5.15
N ILE A 53 0.73 -14.87 4.64
CA ILE A 53 0.54 -14.27 3.32
C ILE A 53 1.48 -14.99 2.37
N ASN A 54 0.92 -15.74 1.42
CA ASN A 54 1.68 -16.23 0.27
C ASN A 54 1.70 -15.09 -0.75
N LEU A 55 2.85 -14.42 -0.87
CA LEU A 55 3.03 -13.33 -1.81
C LEU A 55 2.98 -13.85 -3.25
N PRO A 56 2.52 -13.02 -4.20
CA PRO A 56 2.51 -13.39 -5.62
C PRO A 56 3.90 -13.76 -6.11
N LYS A 57 3.98 -14.75 -7.00
CA LYS A 57 5.24 -15.11 -7.69
C LYS A 57 5.71 -14.05 -8.68
N SER A 58 4.82 -13.15 -9.07
CA SER A 58 5.09 -12.02 -9.95
C SER A 58 4.22 -10.85 -9.55
N VAL A 59 4.87 -9.72 -9.27
CA VAL A 59 4.27 -8.41 -9.01
C VAL A 59 4.91 -7.38 -9.94
N VAL A 60 4.08 -6.63 -10.67
CA VAL A 60 4.51 -5.49 -11.47
C VAL A 60 3.99 -4.22 -10.81
N VAL A 61 4.90 -3.34 -10.39
CA VAL A 61 4.55 -2.02 -9.86
C VAL A 61 5.23 -0.94 -10.68
N LYS A 62 4.44 -0.07 -11.32
CA LYS A 62 4.91 1.05 -12.16
C LYS A 62 4.90 2.38 -11.41
N ASP A 63 3.94 2.54 -10.52
CA ASP A 63 3.74 3.70 -9.66
C ASP A 63 2.90 3.30 -8.44
N GLY A 64 2.89 4.17 -7.42
CA GLY A 64 2.18 3.90 -6.18
C GLY A 64 2.62 2.58 -5.53
N TYR A 65 1.65 1.72 -5.22
CA TYR A 65 1.92 0.47 -4.51
C TYR A 65 0.83 -0.60 -4.67
N VAL A 66 1.20 -1.85 -4.36
CA VAL A 66 0.27 -2.96 -4.10
C VAL A 66 0.48 -3.45 -2.67
N ASN A 67 -0.61 -3.67 -1.91
CA ASN A 67 -0.57 -4.04 -0.50
C ASN A 67 -1.27 -5.37 -0.21
N TRP A 68 -0.71 -6.12 0.74
CA TRP A 68 -1.34 -7.26 1.39
C TRP A 68 -1.24 -7.06 2.90
N TYR A 69 -2.38 -6.91 3.57
CA TYR A 69 -2.37 -6.45 4.96
C TYR A 69 -3.51 -7.02 5.80
N LEU A 70 -3.30 -6.96 7.11
CA LEU A 70 -4.28 -7.26 8.14
C LEU A 70 -4.72 -5.95 8.80
N GLY A 71 -5.90 -5.93 9.41
CA GLY A 71 -6.35 -4.76 10.16
C GLY A 71 -7.22 -5.08 11.36
N ILE A 72 -7.29 -4.12 12.27
CA ILE A 72 -8.12 -4.12 13.47
C ILE A 72 -8.97 -2.85 13.48
N GLY A 73 -10.25 -2.99 13.80
CA GLY A 73 -11.20 -1.89 13.95
C GLY A 73 -11.60 -1.25 12.62
N ALA A 74 -12.04 -2.06 11.65
CA ALA A 74 -12.54 -1.71 10.29
C ALA A 74 -11.65 -0.82 9.39
N SER A 75 -11.05 0.23 9.94
CA SER A 75 -10.06 1.16 9.38
C SER A 75 -9.07 1.75 10.42
N LYS A 76 -9.17 1.45 11.73
CA LYS A 76 -8.32 2.09 12.77
C LYS A 76 -6.84 1.72 12.69
N VAL A 77 -6.57 0.43 12.51
CA VAL A 77 -5.20 -0.10 12.38
C VAL A 77 -5.10 -0.97 11.14
N GLU A 78 -4.07 -0.74 10.34
CA GLU A 78 -3.75 -1.48 9.13
C GLU A 78 -2.24 -1.71 9.08
N GLY A 79 -1.82 -2.97 9.00
CA GLY A 79 -0.40 -3.30 8.94
C GLY A 79 -0.16 -4.46 8.01
N GLY A 80 0.95 -4.43 7.29
CA GLY A 80 1.23 -5.43 6.28
C GLY A 80 2.45 -5.14 5.42
N ILE A 81 2.41 -5.73 4.24
CA ILE A 81 3.47 -5.69 3.24
C ILE A 81 2.95 -4.90 2.05
N SER A 82 3.78 -3.97 1.55
CA SER A 82 3.56 -3.32 0.26
C SER A 82 4.71 -3.60 -0.68
N LYS A 83 4.40 -3.74 -1.97
CA LYS A 83 5.38 -3.64 -3.05
C LYS A 83 5.28 -2.27 -3.70
N THR A 84 6.42 -1.58 -3.82
CA THR A 84 6.59 -0.34 -4.58
C THR A 84 7.59 -0.57 -5.73
N PRO A 85 7.80 0.39 -6.65
CA PRO A 85 8.86 0.27 -7.64
C PRO A 85 10.26 0.08 -7.03
N SER A 86 10.49 0.59 -5.82
CA SER A 86 11.79 0.52 -5.13
C SER A 86 12.00 -0.78 -4.33
N GLY A 87 10.94 -1.56 -4.08
CA GLY A 87 11.06 -2.81 -3.32
C GLY A 87 9.88 -3.07 -2.39
N TYR A 88 10.05 -4.07 -1.53
CA TYR A 88 9.09 -4.40 -0.49
C TYR A 88 9.29 -3.50 0.73
N LYS A 89 8.18 -2.99 1.27
CA LYS A 89 8.13 -2.30 2.55
C LYS A 89 7.18 -3.02 3.49
N VAL A 90 7.54 -3.01 4.76
CA VAL A 90 6.64 -3.34 5.86
C VAL A 90 6.05 -2.03 6.36
N PHE A 91 4.75 -2.01 6.64
CA PHE A 91 4.08 -0.80 7.13
C PHE A 91 3.11 -1.10 8.28
N LEU A 92 2.86 -0.09 9.08
CA LEU A 92 1.79 -0.04 10.08
C LEU A 92 1.23 1.38 10.14
N ASN A 93 -0.06 1.49 9.83
CA ASN A 93 -0.88 2.67 10.04
C ASN A 93 -1.77 2.43 11.26
N SER A 94 -1.63 3.27 12.28
CA SER A 94 -2.51 3.33 13.46
C SER A 94 -3.13 4.72 13.64
N GLY A 95 -3.09 5.54 12.59
CA GLY A 95 -3.41 6.98 12.60
C GLY A 95 -4.57 7.33 11.67
N TYR A 96 -5.49 6.40 11.41
CA TYR A 96 -6.62 6.65 10.52
C TYR A 96 -7.35 7.95 10.89
N ASN A 97 -7.49 8.86 9.92
CA ASN A 97 -8.03 10.23 10.03
C ASN A 97 -7.18 11.26 10.83
N GLU A 98 -5.94 10.95 11.18
CA GLU A 98 -5.03 11.96 11.69
C GLU A 98 -4.50 12.82 10.53
N SER A 99 -4.63 14.14 10.65
CA SER A 99 -4.06 15.09 9.69
C SER A 99 -2.54 15.24 9.90
N GLY A 100 -1.72 14.82 8.93
CA GLY A 100 -0.29 15.16 8.86
C GLY A 100 0.61 14.00 8.42
N GLN A 101 1.42 14.21 7.38
CA GLN A 101 2.26 13.18 6.75
C GLN A 101 3.48 12.70 7.59
N ASN A 102 3.67 13.24 8.79
CA ASN A 102 4.78 12.89 9.72
C ASN A 102 4.25 12.39 11.07
N SER A 103 3.14 11.67 11.05
CA SER A 103 2.50 11.14 12.23
C SER A 103 3.30 9.96 12.81
N LYS A 104 3.46 9.92 14.15
CA LYS A 104 3.98 8.76 14.90
C LYS A 104 3.16 7.47 14.70
N TYR A 105 1.98 7.60 14.11
CA TYR A 105 1.05 6.53 13.82
C TYR A 105 1.20 5.98 12.40
N TRP A 106 2.10 6.55 11.57
CA TRP A 106 2.45 6.02 10.27
C TRP A 106 3.89 5.53 10.24
N ASN A 107 4.07 4.21 10.23
CA ASN A 107 5.38 3.58 10.23
C ASN A 107 5.57 2.78 8.94
N THR A 108 6.71 2.98 8.27
CA THR A 108 7.06 2.22 7.08
C THR A 108 8.57 2.02 7.00
N GLN A 109 9.02 0.83 6.60
CA GLN A 109 10.42 0.55 6.36
C GLN A 109 10.59 -0.45 5.22
N TYR A 110 11.54 -0.19 4.32
CA TYR A 110 11.94 -1.18 3.31
C TYR A 110 12.56 -2.41 3.96
N ASP A 111 12.24 -3.57 3.39
CA ASP A 111 12.75 -4.86 3.83
C ASP A 111 13.22 -5.67 2.62
N ALA A 112 14.54 -5.66 2.41
CA ALA A 112 15.17 -6.32 1.27
C ALA A 112 15.16 -7.86 1.37
N SER A 113 14.77 -8.41 2.54
CA SER A 113 14.69 -9.86 2.72
C SER A 113 13.44 -10.47 2.06
N ILE A 114 12.40 -9.66 1.85
CA ILE A 114 11.12 -10.09 1.27
C ILE A 114 11.19 -10.05 -0.26
N LYS A 115 10.74 -11.13 -0.89
CA LYS A 115 10.74 -11.31 -2.35
C LYS A 115 9.39 -11.83 -2.85
N ASP A 116 9.17 -11.66 -4.15
CA ASP A 116 8.04 -12.27 -4.85
C ASP A 116 8.05 -13.79 -4.61
N GLY A 117 6.88 -14.35 -4.31
CA GLY A 117 6.69 -15.78 -4.02
C GLY A 117 6.96 -16.21 -2.57
N ASP A 118 7.47 -15.31 -1.71
CA ASP A 118 7.71 -15.63 -0.31
C ASP A 118 6.41 -15.89 0.46
N ARG A 119 6.52 -16.70 1.52
CA ARG A 119 5.51 -16.81 2.56
C ARG A 119 5.91 -15.94 3.74
N VAL A 120 5.08 -14.95 4.07
CA VAL A 120 5.30 -14.02 5.18
C VAL A 120 4.25 -14.25 6.26
N ASN A 121 4.67 -14.58 7.47
CA ASN A 121 3.76 -14.62 8.62
C ASN A 121 3.54 -13.20 9.14
N LEU A 122 2.29 -12.75 9.16
CA LEU A 122 1.90 -11.45 9.67
C LEU A 122 0.98 -11.62 10.88
N LYS A 123 1.21 -10.83 11.93
CA LYS A 123 0.35 -10.82 13.11
C LYS A 123 0.19 -9.40 13.64
N ILE A 124 -1.03 -8.98 13.92
CA ILE A 124 -1.36 -7.71 14.57
C ILE A 124 -2.19 -8.01 15.82
N VAL A 125 -1.79 -7.44 16.96
CA VAL A 125 -2.48 -7.63 18.23
C VAL A 125 -2.76 -6.29 18.90
N ASN A 126 -3.98 -6.14 19.42
CA ASN A 126 -4.34 -5.10 20.37
C ASN A 126 -3.77 -5.47 21.74
N ASN A 127 -3.01 -4.55 22.34
CA ASN A 127 -2.35 -4.76 23.62
C ASN A 127 -3.28 -4.48 24.82
N GLY A 128 -4.51 -3.99 24.60
CA GLY A 128 -5.50 -3.69 25.64
C GLY A 128 -5.27 -2.36 26.37
N ASN A 129 -4.27 -1.58 25.97
CA ASN A 129 -3.88 -0.31 26.58
C ASN A 129 -3.82 0.85 25.57
N GLY A 130 -4.64 0.80 24.52
CA GLY A 130 -4.64 1.80 23.45
C GLY A 130 -3.44 1.72 22.49
N THR A 131 -2.68 0.63 22.54
CA THR A 131 -1.57 0.37 21.63
C THR A 131 -1.74 -0.92 20.85
N VAL A 132 -1.00 -1.04 19.76
CA VAL A 132 -0.96 -2.23 18.89
C VAL A 132 0.47 -2.71 18.70
N THR A 133 0.65 -4.02 18.53
CA THR A 133 1.92 -4.60 18.13
C THR A 133 1.76 -5.37 16.83
N MET A 134 2.64 -5.10 15.86
CA MET A 134 2.75 -5.89 14.63
C MET A 134 4.01 -6.73 14.61
N TYR A 135 3.85 -8.00 14.24
CA TYR A 135 4.92 -8.95 14.04
C TYR A 135 5.00 -9.36 12.57
N VAL A 136 6.22 -9.56 12.10
CA VAL A 136 6.53 -10.13 10.78
C VAL A 136 7.49 -11.29 11.00
N ASN A 137 7.13 -12.47 10.49
CA ASN A 137 7.90 -13.71 10.66
C ASN A 137 8.27 -13.98 12.13
N GLY A 138 7.30 -13.79 13.03
CA GLY A 138 7.46 -13.99 14.47
C GLY A 138 8.15 -12.84 15.23
N ASN A 139 8.85 -11.94 14.55
CA ASN A 139 9.57 -10.84 15.17
C ASN A 139 8.70 -9.58 15.28
N PRO A 140 8.69 -8.87 16.43
CA PRO A 140 7.98 -7.60 16.55
C PRO A 140 8.67 -6.57 15.64
N ARG A 141 7.95 -6.08 14.63
CA ARG A 141 8.45 -5.02 13.74
C ARG A 141 8.10 -3.64 14.26
N TYR A 142 6.90 -3.51 14.83
CA TYR A 142 6.40 -2.28 15.45
C TYR A 142 5.73 -2.65 16.76
N ALA A 143 6.44 -2.45 17.87
CA ALA A 143 5.97 -2.78 19.22
C ALA A 143 5.28 -1.59 19.87
N ASN A 144 4.19 -1.86 20.59
CA ASN A 144 3.47 -0.89 21.45
C ASN A 144 3.19 0.45 20.75
N GLN A 145 2.84 0.41 19.47
CA GLN A 145 2.53 1.62 18.72
C GLN A 145 1.21 2.20 19.22
N PRO A 146 1.16 3.49 19.57
CA PRO A 146 -0.09 4.11 19.96
C PRO A 146 -1.09 4.06 18.81
N VAL A 147 -2.38 3.98 19.12
CA VAL A 147 -3.46 4.11 18.14
C VAL A 147 -4.15 5.46 18.34
N TYR A 148 -4.39 6.17 17.24
CA TYR A 148 -5.02 7.48 17.28
C TYR A 148 -6.51 7.35 17.62
N GLY A 149 -7.02 8.25 18.47
CA GLY A 149 -8.41 8.23 18.91
C GLY A 149 -8.75 7.05 19.83
N SER A 150 -10.04 6.70 19.88
CA SER A 150 -10.53 5.59 20.70
C SER A 150 -10.24 4.24 20.06
N PHE A 151 -9.60 3.34 20.80
CA PHE A 151 -9.28 1.99 20.35
C PHE A 151 -9.78 0.98 21.37
N SER A 152 -10.93 0.36 21.08
CA SER A 152 -11.54 -0.61 21.97
C SER A 152 -10.75 -1.90 21.98
N GLN A 153 -10.83 -2.64 23.08
CA GLN A 153 -10.12 -3.91 23.24
C GLN A 153 -10.54 -4.96 22.19
N TYR A 154 -11.83 -5.02 21.89
CA TYR A 154 -12.42 -5.95 20.92
C TYR A 154 -12.94 -5.18 19.72
N GLU A 155 -12.40 -5.51 18.56
CA GLU A 155 -12.68 -4.80 17.31
C GLU A 155 -12.83 -5.81 16.16
N PRO A 156 -13.63 -5.52 15.12
CA PRO A 156 -13.64 -6.33 13.90
C PRO A 156 -12.26 -6.38 13.27
N VAL A 157 -11.86 -7.53 12.72
CA VAL A 157 -10.57 -7.68 12.04
C VAL A 157 -10.76 -7.98 10.57
N LYS A 158 -9.75 -7.68 9.76
CA LYS A 158 -9.84 -7.77 8.30
C LYS A 158 -8.58 -8.31 7.65
N MET A 159 -8.77 -8.89 6.47
CA MET A 159 -7.74 -9.17 5.48
C MET A 159 -8.01 -8.32 4.25
N VAL A 160 -6.96 -7.75 3.66
CA VAL A 160 -7.10 -6.89 2.49
C VAL A 160 -5.97 -7.16 1.50
N GLN A 161 -6.34 -7.20 0.22
CA GLN A 161 -5.42 -7.02 -0.89
C GLN A 161 -5.83 -5.74 -1.63
N GLY A 162 -4.90 -4.82 -1.84
CA GLY A 162 -5.19 -3.50 -2.38
C GLY A 162 -4.12 -2.97 -3.31
N VAL A 163 -4.48 -1.98 -4.09
CA VAL A 163 -3.61 -1.23 -5.01
C VAL A 163 -3.97 0.24 -4.92
N GLU A 164 -2.96 1.10 -4.98
CA GLU A 164 -3.12 2.52 -5.24
C GLU A 164 -2.14 2.89 -6.33
N ASP A 165 -2.65 3.24 -7.51
CA ASP A 165 -1.86 3.48 -8.70
C ASP A 165 -2.68 4.19 -9.79
N THR A 166 -2.14 4.20 -11.01
CA THR A 166 -2.79 4.73 -12.21
C THR A 166 -3.29 3.61 -13.15
N GLY A 167 -3.56 2.41 -12.61
CA GLY A 167 -4.14 1.28 -13.33
C GLY A 167 -3.14 0.46 -14.13
N ARG A 168 -1.87 0.46 -13.70
CA ARG A 168 -0.75 -0.16 -14.42
C ARG A 168 -0.03 -1.24 -13.59
N ASN A 169 -0.41 -1.39 -12.34
CA ASN A 169 0.08 -2.44 -11.47
C ASN A 169 -0.70 -3.73 -11.70
N SER A 170 -0.02 -4.86 -11.57
CA SER A 170 -0.62 -6.19 -11.65
C SER A 170 0.09 -7.14 -10.71
N PHE A 171 -0.60 -8.18 -10.29
CA PHE A 171 0.02 -9.26 -9.54
C PHE A 171 -0.67 -10.60 -9.79
N SER A 172 0.13 -11.65 -9.94
CA SER A 172 -0.32 -13.05 -9.91
C SER A 172 -0.97 -13.39 -8.57
N GLN A 173 -1.65 -14.52 -8.42
CA GLN A 173 -2.43 -14.81 -7.21
C GLN A 173 -1.65 -14.64 -5.88
N ALA A 174 -2.17 -13.79 -5.00
CA ALA A 174 -1.82 -13.75 -3.57
C ALA A 174 -2.91 -14.45 -2.75
N SER A 175 -2.51 -15.03 -1.62
CA SER A 175 -3.47 -15.67 -0.71
C SER A 175 -3.08 -15.48 0.74
N PHE A 176 -4.07 -15.26 1.59
CA PHE A 176 -3.94 -15.52 3.01
C PHE A 176 -4.17 -17.01 3.28
N SER A 177 -3.52 -17.54 4.30
CA SER A 177 -3.67 -18.91 4.80
C SER A 177 -3.39 -18.95 6.30
N ASN A 178 -3.80 -20.02 6.99
CA ASN A 178 -3.66 -20.17 8.44
C ASN A 178 -4.14 -18.92 9.21
N VAL A 179 -5.32 -18.43 8.84
CA VAL A 179 -5.85 -17.19 9.41
C VAL A 179 -6.38 -17.48 10.81
N LEU A 180 -5.78 -16.86 11.80
CA LEU A 180 -6.06 -17.05 13.22
C LEU A 180 -6.55 -15.74 13.84
N LEU A 181 -7.65 -15.82 14.58
CA LEU A 181 -8.28 -14.71 15.28
C LEU A 181 -7.98 -14.83 16.76
N ARG A 182 -7.36 -13.81 17.34
CA ARG A 182 -7.04 -13.78 18.77
C ARG A 182 -8.29 -13.39 19.56
N THR A 183 -8.65 -14.18 20.57
CA THR A 183 -9.90 -14.00 21.32
C THR A 183 -9.73 -13.38 22.71
N ASP A 184 -8.49 -13.21 23.18
CA ASP A 184 -8.18 -12.59 24.48
C ASP A 184 -6.98 -11.63 24.38
N ILE A 185 -6.79 -10.80 25.41
CA ILE A 185 -5.62 -9.92 25.52
C ILE A 185 -4.46 -10.55 26.29
N SER A 186 -4.64 -11.72 26.91
CA SER A 186 -3.58 -12.45 27.61
C SER A 186 -2.63 -13.19 26.66
N GLY A 187 -2.99 -13.35 25.38
CA GLY A 187 -2.09 -13.82 24.33
C GLY A 187 -2.19 -15.29 23.98
N ALA A 188 -3.04 -16.06 24.66
CA ALA A 188 -3.00 -17.52 24.58
C ALA A 188 -4.02 -18.12 23.62
N THR A 189 -5.18 -17.48 23.41
CA THR A 189 -6.28 -18.13 22.69
C THR A 189 -6.47 -17.58 21.28
N TYR A 190 -6.46 -18.51 20.31
CA TYR A 190 -6.75 -18.24 18.91
C TYR A 190 -7.80 -19.21 18.40
N LYS A 191 -8.59 -18.76 17.43
CA LYS A 191 -9.45 -19.62 16.63
C LYS A 191 -9.20 -19.42 15.14
N SER A 192 -9.43 -20.47 14.35
CA SER A 192 -9.30 -20.38 12.89
C SER A 192 -10.42 -19.50 12.30
N TRP A 193 -10.06 -18.55 11.44
CA TRP A 193 -11.01 -17.89 10.56
C TRP A 193 -11.24 -18.74 9.32
N ASN A 194 -12.16 -19.68 9.47
CA ASN A 194 -12.70 -20.45 8.36
C ASN A 194 -14.06 -19.87 7.94
N GLY A 195 -14.63 -20.38 6.84
CA GLY A 195 -15.91 -19.90 6.29
C GLY A 195 -17.11 -20.00 7.24
N SER A 196 -17.00 -20.65 8.41
CA SER A 196 -18.08 -20.69 9.41
C SER A 196 -18.19 -19.39 10.21
N ILE A 197 -17.17 -18.53 10.20
CA ILE A 197 -17.22 -17.23 10.88
C ILE A 197 -17.81 -16.20 9.93
N SER A 198 -18.96 -15.67 10.31
CA SER A 198 -19.66 -14.63 9.57
C SER A 198 -18.75 -13.44 9.26
N SER A 199 -18.78 -13.01 8.01
CA SER A 199 -17.96 -11.92 7.49
C SER A 199 -18.69 -11.15 6.41
N SER A 200 -18.26 -9.90 6.21
CA SER A 200 -18.64 -9.09 5.06
C SER A 200 -17.48 -9.06 4.06
N PHE A 201 -17.84 -9.07 2.77
CA PHE A 201 -16.90 -8.99 1.66
C PHE A 201 -17.23 -7.80 0.78
N SER A 202 -16.21 -7.07 0.32
CA SER A 202 -16.38 -5.94 -0.57
C SER A 202 -15.23 -5.80 -1.57
N ARG A 203 -15.57 -5.35 -2.78
CA ARG A 203 -14.66 -4.72 -3.73
C ARG A 203 -14.84 -3.20 -3.61
N HIS A 204 -13.74 -2.47 -3.49
CA HIS A 204 -13.73 -1.02 -3.28
C HIS A 204 -12.82 -0.32 -4.31
N GLY A 205 -13.11 0.95 -4.58
CA GLY A 205 -12.31 1.82 -5.45
C GLY A 205 -12.47 1.55 -6.95
N THR A 206 -11.84 2.41 -7.75
CA THR A 206 -11.85 2.37 -9.22
C THR A 206 -11.37 1.02 -9.76
N TYR A 207 -10.34 0.44 -9.15
CA TYR A 207 -9.75 -0.82 -9.62
C TYR A 207 -10.30 -2.07 -8.92
N GLY A 208 -11.32 -1.94 -8.06
CA GLY A 208 -11.90 -3.08 -7.35
C GLY A 208 -12.43 -4.20 -8.27
N ASN A 209 -12.86 -3.86 -9.49
CA ASN A 209 -13.34 -4.83 -10.48
C ASN A 209 -12.21 -5.56 -11.23
N ASN A 210 -10.98 -5.01 -11.23
CA ASN A 210 -9.84 -5.64 -11.88
C ASN A 210 -9.28 -6.83 -11.08
N PHE A 211 -9.72 -6.99 -9.82
CA PHE A 211 -9.38 -8.15 -9.02
C PHE A 211 -10.12 -9.40 -9.52
N THR A 212 -9.40 -10.48 -9.75
CA THR A 212 -10.01 -11.82 -9.82
C THR A 212 -9.94 -12.43 -8.43
N VAL A 213 -11.09 -12.75 -7.84
CA VAL A 213 -11.18 -13.26 -6.46
C VAL A 213 -11.44 -14.76 -6.53
N TYR A 214 -10.49 -15.54 -6.02
CA TYR A 214 -10.55 -17.02 -5.99
C TYR A 214 -11.22 -17.53 -4.71
N SER A 215 -11.06 -16.81 -3.60
CA SER A 215 -11.72 -17.12 -2.33
C SER A 215 -11.86 -15.85 -1.50
N GLN A 216 -12.93 -15.76 -0.71
CA GLN A 216 -13.16 -14.67 0.23
C GLN A 216 -12.55 -14.95 1.61
N ILE A 217 -12.62 -16.21 2.07
CA ILE A 217 -12.11 -16.66 3.37
C ILE A 217 -11.45 -18.04 3.21
N PRO A 218 -10.12 -18.17 3.41
CA PRO A 218 -9.19 -17.06 3.51
C PRO A 218 -9.12 -16.29 2.18
N LEU A 219 -8.83 -14.99 2.24
CA LEU A 219 -8.88 -14.12 1.07
C LEU A 219 -7.79 -14.51 0.06
N SER A 220 -8.16 -14.75 -1.19
CA SER A 220 -7.23 -14.97 -2.28
C SER A 220 -7.70 -14.29 -3.56
N ALA A 221 -6.81 -13.51 -4.18
CA ALA A 221 -7.10 -12.77 -5.38
C ALA A 221 -5.83 -12.54 -6.22
N SER A 222 -6.02 -12.15 -7.48
CA SER A 222 -5.01 -11.58 -8.37
C SER A 222 -5.50 -10.26 -8.94
N LEU A 223 -4.60 -9.43 -9.45
CA LEU A 223 -4.91 -8.18 -10.14
C LEU A 223 -4.37 -8.25 -11.57
N ARG A 224 -5.24 -7.96 -12.54
CA ARG A 224 -4.87 -7.89 -13.96
C ARG A 224 -4.16 -6.60 -14.29
#